data_AF-A0AAW1MEN2-F1
#
_entry.id   AF-A0AAW1MEN2-F1
#
_cell.length_a   1.000
_cell.length_b   1.000
_cell.length_c   1.000
_cell.angle_alpha   90.00
_cell.angle_beta   90.00
_cell.angle_gamma   90.00
#
_symmetry.space_group_name_H-M   'P 1'
#
loop_
_entity.id
_entity.type
_entity.pdbx_description
1 polymer ?
#
loop_
_entity_poly.entity_id
_entity_poly.type
_entity_poly.pdbx_seq_one_letter_code
_entity_poly.pdbx_strand_id
1 'polypeptide(L)'
;MPTQHNLFFTCDKKEENASLKQEIGEPRNQIQDLEQHSKLNNLEIQGVPQKKNENIFDILHKIGDAIQCDISPTDINAAHRVAQLNSNRCDPV
;
A
#
# COMPACT_ATOMS: atom_id res chain seq x y z
N MET A 1 10.01 11.21 50.86
CA MET A 1 10.40 9.79 50.74
C MET A 1 9.28 9.05 50.01
N PRO A 2 9.43 8.67 48.73
CA PRO A 2 8.39 7.90 48.04
C PRO A 2 8.34 6.49 48.63
N THR A 3 7.15 6.08 49.03
CA THR A 3 6.83 4.79 49.67
C THR A 3 7.14 3.65 48.71
N GLN A 4 7.90 2.63 49.17
CA GLN A 4 8.38 1.49 48.37
C GLN A 4 7.28 0.74 47.58
N HIS A 5 6.02 0.88 47.99
CA HIS A 5 4.86 0.31 47.30
C HIS A 5 4.64 0.88 45.88
N ASN A 6 4.99 2.14 45.63
CA ASN A 6 4.75 2.77 44.32
C ASN A 6 5.75 2.28 43.24
N LEU A 7 6.92 1.78 43.65
CA LEU A 7 7.97 1.35 42.72
C LEU A 7 7.65 0.00 42.08
N PHE A 8 7.12 -0.95 42.86
CA PHE A 8 6.79 -2.30 42.39
C PHE A 8 5.65 -2.30 41.36
N PHE A 9 4.56 -1.58 41.65
CA PHE A 9 3.42 -1.44 40.73
C PHE A 9 3.75 -0.75 39.41
N THR A 10 4.77 0.11 39.39
CA THR A 10 5.20 0.77 38.14
C THR A 10 6.09 -0.13 37.28
N CYS A 11 6.71 -1.16 37.85
CA CYS A 11 7.54 -2.11 37.10
C CYS A 11 6.67 -3.13 36.37
N ASP A 12 5.72 -3.76 37.08
CA ASP A 12 4.73 -4.67 36.49
C ASP A 12 3.98 -3.99 35.33
N LYS A 13 3.49 -2.76 35.55
CA LYS A 13 2.79 -2.00 34.51
C LYS A 13 3.66 -1.66 33.31
N LYS A 14 4.98 -1.54 33.47
CA LYS A 14 5.91 -1.26 32.36
C LYS A 14 6.19 -2.52 31.55
N GLU A 15 6.33 -3.66 32.21
CA GLU A 15 6.50 -4.96 31.56
C GLU A 15 5.26 -5.36 30.79
N GLU A 16 4.08 -5.21 31.38
CA GLU A 16 2.80 -5.48 30.71
C GLU A 16 2.61 -4.55 29.49
N ASN A 17 2.95 -3.26 29.62
CA ASN A 17 2.93 -2.33 28.49
C ASN A 17 3.94 -2.70 27.39
N ALA A 18 5.10 -3.25 27.75
CA ALA A 18 6.09 -3.69 26.77
C ALA A 18 5.58 -4.93 26.01
N SER A 19 5.00 -5.89 26.73
CA SER A 19 4.41 -7.10 26.13
C SER A 19 3.23 -6.77 25.21
N LEU A 20 2.33 -5.89 25.64
CA LEU A 20 1.20 -5.43 24.82
C LEU A 20 1.65 -4.67 23.57
N LYS A 21 2.72 -3.86 23.67
CA LYS A 21 3.30 -3.17 22.50
C LYS A 21 3.92 -4.14 21.51
N GLN A 22 4.56 -5.21 22.00
CA GLN A 22 5.10 -6.25 21.14
C GLN A 22 4.00 -7.02 20.42
N GLU A 23 2.96 -7.43 21.15
CA GLU A 23 1.82 -8.18 20.62
C GLU A 23 1.03 -7.38 19.57
N ILE A 24 0.99 -6.05 19.68
CA ILE A 24 0.42 -5.17 18.65
C ILE A 24 1.42 -4.90 17.50
N GLY A 25 2.71 -4.88 17.81
CA GLY A 25 3.77 -4.61 16.83
C GLY A 25 3.91 -5.71 15.79
N GLU A 26 3.81 -6.98 16.20
CA GLU A 26 3.97 -8.13 15.31
C GLU A 26 2.91 -8.19 14.18
N PRO A 27 1.59 -8.09 14.47
CA PRO A 27 0.56 -8.03 13.43
C PRO A 27 0.71 -6.81 12.51
N ARG A 28 1.16 -5.66 13.04
CA ARG A 28 1.40 -4.46 12.23
C ARG A 28 2.51 -4.69 11.21
N ASN A 29 3.60 -5.32 11.63
CA ASN A 29 4.70 -5.67 10.72
C ASN A 29 4.22 -6.66 9.66
N GLN A 30 3.43 -7.67 10.03
CA GLN A 30 2.84 -8.62 9.08
C GLN A 30 1.92 -7.94 8.06
N ILE A 31 1.06 -7.00 8.51
CA ILE A 31 0.20 -6.22 7.60
C ILE A 31 1.06 -5.38 6.66
N GLN A 32 2.09 -4.72 7.18
CA GLN A 32 3.01 -3.93 6.37
C GLN A 32 3.73 -4.78 5.31
N ASP A 33 4.21 -5.97 5.70
CA ASP A 33 4.85 -6.90 4.77
C ASP A 33 3.88 -7.35 3.67
N LEU A 34 2.64 -7.68 4.03
CA LEU A 34 1.59 -8.04 3.07
C LEU A 34 1.23 -6.88 2.13
N GLU A 35 1.14 -5.65 2.63
CA GLU A 35 0.91 -4.47 1.81
C GLU A 35 2.08 -4.20 0.85
N GLN A 36 3.32 -4.40 1.31
CA GLN A 36 4.50 -4.27 0.47
C GLN A 36 4.52 -5.36 -0.61
N HIS A 37 4.21 -6.61 -0.25
CA HIS A 37 4.10 -7.72 -1.19
C HIS A 37 3.01 -7.49 -2.24
N SER A 38 1.86 -6.93 -1.84
CA SER A 38 0.76 -6.57 -2.75
C SER A 38 1.20 -5.56 -3.81
N LYS A 39 2.15 -4.67 -3.50
CA LYS A 39 2.65 -3.64 -4.42
C LYS A 39 3.77 -4.12 -5.35
N LEU A 40 4.38 -5.28 -5.10
CA LEU A 40 5.51 -5.77 -5.90
C LEU A 40 5.15 -5.99 -7.37
N ASN A 41 3.90 -6.36 -7.64
CA ASN A 41 3.40 -6.63 -8.98
C ASN A 41 2.61 -5.45 -9.57
N ASN A 42 2.59 -4.30 -8.90
CA ASN A 42 1.91 -3.12 -9.42
C ASN A 42 2.84 -2.40 -10.40
N LEU A 43 2.29 -2.02 -11.54
CA LEU A 43 2.97 -1.19 -12.53
C LEU A 43 2.32 0.19 -12.52
N GLU A 44 3.15 1.24 -12.44
CA GLU A 44 2.70 2.62 -12.58
C GLU A 44 3.04 3.12 -13.99
N ILE A 45 2.03 3.58 -14.73
CA ILE A 45 2.18 4.07 -16.10
C ILE A 45 1.91 5.58 -16.12
N GLN A 46 2.97 6.34 -16.44
CA GLN A 46 2.91 7.79 -16.55
C GLN A 46 2.80 8.28 -17.99
N GLY A 47 2.29 9.50 -18.17
CA GLY A 47 2.24 10.17 -19.48
C GLY A 47 1.09 9.73 -20.38
N VAL A 48 0.14 8.94 -19.87
CA VAL A 48 -1.09 8.56 -20.59
C VAL A 48 -2.11 9.69 -20.48
N PRO A 49 -2.50 10.34 -21.61
CA PRO A 49 -3.52 11.38 -21.59
C PRO A 49 -4.85 10.87 -21.02
N GLN A 50 -5.51 11.70 -20.22
CA GLN A 50 -6.78 11.35 -19.58
C GLN A 50 -7.98 11.79 -20.43
N LYS A 51 -8.95 10.89 -20.59
CA LYS A 51 -10.21 11.19 -21.27
C LYS A 51 -11.39 10.93 -20.33
N LYS A 52 -12.46 11.71 -20.46
CA LYS A 52 -13.73 11.42 -19.77
C LYS A 52 -14.27 10.06 -20.25
N ASN A 53 -14.71 9.23 -19.31
CA ASN A 53 -15.24 7.88 -19.55
C ASN A 53 -14.28 6.99 -20.35
N GLU A 54 -12.98 7.05 -20.05
CA GLU A 54 -12.03 6.13 -20.66
C GLU A 54 -12.11 4.72 -20.06
N ASN A 55 -11.75 3.74 -20.89
CA ASN A 55 -11.57 2.37 -20.46
C ASN A 55 -10.07 2.10 -20.28
N ILE A 56 -9.66 1.84 -19.04
CA ILE A 56 -8.27 1.58 -18.70
C ILE A 56 -7.75 0.30 -19.37
N PHE A 57 -8.58 -0.73 -19.53
CA PHE A 57 -8.19 -1.97 -20.20
C PHE A 57 -7.88 -1.75 -21.69
N ASP A 58 -8.66 -0.91 -22.38
CA ASP A 58 -8.38 -0.56 -23.78
C ASP A 58 -7.06 0.21 -23.93
N ILE A 59 -6.69 1.00 -22.92
CA ILE A 59 -5.41 1.71 -22.87
C ILE A 59 -4.27 0.71 -22.67
N LEU A 60 -4.41 -0.23 -21.72
CA LEU A 60 -3.41 -1.27 -21.46
C LEU A 60 -3.18 -2.15 -22.69
N HIS A 61 -4.23 -2.58 -23.39
CA HIS A 61 -4.10 -3.31 -24.64
C HIS A 61 -3.32 -2.52 -25.70
N LYS A 62 -3.63 -1.23 -25.89
CA LYS A 62 -2.89 -0.39 -26.85
C LYS A 62 -1.42 -0.23 -26.49
N ILE A 63 -1.11 -0.14 -25.20
CA ILE A 63 0.27 -0.09 -24.72
C ILE A 63 0.96 -1.43 -25.00
N GLY A 64 0.30 -2.55 -24.69
CA GLY A 64 0.76 -3.91 -25.00
C GLY A 64 1.08 -4.07 -26.48
N ASP A 65 0.15 -3.72 -27.36
CA ASP A 65 0.33 -3.76 -28.82
C ASP A 65 1.54 -2.94 -29.27
N ALA A 66 1.74 -1.74 -28.70
CA ALA A 66 2.86 -0.86 -29.05
C ALA A 66 4.22 -1.44 -28.64
N ILE A 67 4.28 -2.25 -27.58
CA ILE A 67 5.50 -2.91 -27.09
C ILE A 67 5.58 -4.39 -27.51
N GLN A 68 4.66 -4.87 -28.34
CA GLN A 68 4.56 -6.27 -28.77
C GLN A 68 4.42 -7.26 -27.60
N CYS A 69 3.70 -6.85 -26.55
CA CYS A 69 3.35 -7.66 -25.41
C CYS A 69 1.84 -7.92 -25.41
N ASP A 70 1.46 -9.18 -25.50
CA ASP A 70 0.05 -9.58 -25.39
C ASP A 70 -0.34 -9.55 -23.91
N ILE A 71 -1.37 -8.78 -23.58
CA ILE A 71 -1.86 -8.60 -22.21
C ILE A 71 -3.27 -9.17 -22.16
N SER A 72 -3.46 -10.30 -21.50
CA SER A 72 -4.80 -10.88 -21.30
C SER A 72 -5.51 -10.18 -20.13
N PRO A 73 -6.85 -10.06 -20.15
CA PRO A 73 -7.62 -9.61 -18.99
C PRO A 73 -7.37 -10.45 -17.72
N THR A 74 -6.96 -11.71 -17.87
CA THR A 74 -6.60 -12.60 -16.76
C THR A 74 -5.29 -12.24 -16.07
N ASP A 75 -4.44 -11.47 -16.74
CA ASP A 75 -3.13 -11.06 -16.24
C ASP A 75 -3.22 -9.82 -15.35
N ILE A 76 -4.38 -9.16 -15.35
CA ILE A 76 -4.63 -7.90 -14.63
C ILE A 76 -5.54 -8.18 -13.43
N ASN A 77 -5.00 -8.04 -12.21
CA ASN A 77 -5.82 -8.11 -10.99
C ASN A 77 -6.74 -6.88 -10.84
N ALA A 78 -6.21 -5.68 -11.10
CA ALA A 78 -6.94 -4.42 -11.07
C ALA A 78 -6.17 -3.36 -11.87
N ALA A 79 -6.89 -2.41 -12.48
CA ALA A 79 -6.30 -1.27 -13.17
C ALA A 79 -7.18 -0.04 -13.00
N HIS A 80 -6.60 1.08 -12.54
CA HIS A 80 -7.32 2.31 -12.23
C HIS A 80 -6.34 3.48 -12.18
N ARG A 81 -6.83 4.72 -12.37
CA ARG A 81 -5.97 5.89 -12.19
C ARG A 81 -5.67 6.15 -10.72
N VAL A 82 -4.44 6.52 -10.43
CA VAL A 82 -3.99 6.92 -9.08
C VAL A 82 -4.05 8.44 -8.99
N ALA A 83 -4.98 8.95 -8.18
CA ALA A 83 -5.16 10.40 -8.00
C ALA A 83 -3.91 11.04 -7.38
N GLN A 84 -3.37 12.08 -8.04
CA GLN A 84 -2.26 12.85 -7.48
C GLN A 84 -2.77 14.08 -6.71
N LEU A 85 -2.19 14.33 -5.52
CA LEU A 85 -2.51 15.52 -4.70
C LEU A 85 -2.19 16.84 -5.42
N ASN A 86 -1.33 16.81 -6.43
CA ASN A 86 -0.88 17.97 -7.19
C ASN A 86 -1.45 17.90 -8.63
N SER A 87 -2.63 18.51 -8.83
CA SER A 87 -3.47 18.48 -10.05
C SER A 87 -2.85 19.06 -11.35
N ASN A 88 -1.54 19.32 -11.41
CA ASN A 88 -0.88 19.88 -12.61
C ASN A 88 -0.34 18.81 -13.58
N ARG A 89 -0.57 17.52 -13.30
CA ARG A 89 -0.14 16.38 -14.13
C ARG A 89 -1.32 15.45 -14.39
N CYS A 90 -1.24 14.66 -15.47
CA CYS A 90 -2.21 13.58 -15.70
C CYS A 90 -2.01 12.50 -14.64
N ASP A 91 -3.10 12.00 -14.07
CA ASP A 91 -3.06 10.90 -13.10
C ASP A 91 -2.46 9.65 -13.75
N PRO A 92 -1.47 8.99 -13.12
CA PRO A 92 -0.94 7.72 -13.62
C PRO A 92 -1.99 6.62 -13.57
N VAL A 93 -1.79 5.61 -14.42
CA VAL A 93 -2.55 4.34 -14.40
C VAL A 93 -1.79 3.32 -13.56
#